data_AF-A0A349DAS9-F1
#
_entry.id   AF-A0A349DAS9-F1
#
_cell.length_a   1.000
_cell.length_b   1.000
_cell.length_c   1.000
_cell.angle_alpha   90.00
_cell.angle_beta   90.00
_cell.angle_gamma   90.00
#
_symmetry.space_group_name_H-M   'P 1'
#
loop_
_entity.id
_entity.type
_entity.pdbx_description
1 polymer ?
#
loop_
_entity_poly.entity_id
_entity_poly.type
_entity_poly.pdbx_seq_one_letter_code
_entity_poly.pdbx_strand_id
1 'polypeptide(L)'
;SYDLRVEKQQIFGAEKIAIAADSNKTVELRFYFDVNWRIFDAKAAIFRTAENKYYIIEIRSSSVTVPWEVLTVDRDFELSVIGYDESMALTAGKVTVKVVSSLLPEDCKTFSPTETLFDRIRQDSVDEAYKKYRDEIESLKRSYDEKILSLGLQINEANENTKNVERAKNE
;
A
#
# COMPACT_ATOMS: atom_id res chain seq x y z
N SER A 1 19.45 -11.40 7.36
CA SER A 1 18.44 -10.94 8.32
C SER A 1 19.17 -10.47 9.54
N TYR A 2 18.92 -9.24 10.00
CA TYR A 2 19.58 -8.67 11.17
C TYR A 2 18.64 -8.68 12.36
N ASP A 3 19.13 -9.17 13.49
CA ASP A 3 18.34 -9.36 14.70
C ASP A 3 18.38 -8.11 15.59
N LEU A 4 17.19 -7.60 15.92
CA LEU A 4 16.93 -6.42 16.73
C LEU A 4 16.13 -6.79 17.96
N ARG A 5 16.58 -6.37 19.14
CA ARG A 5 15.85 -6.52 20.40
C ARG A 5 15.15 -5.22 20.75
N VAL A 6 13.84 -5.27 20.94
CA VAL A 6 13.00 -4.13 21.32
C VAL A 6 12.63 -4.27 22.78
N GLU A 7 13.28 -3.45 23.61
CA GLU A 7 12.99 -3.34 25.03
C GLU A 7 12.15 -2.08 25.28
N LYS A 8 11.42 -2.04 26.39
CA LYS A 8 10.54 -0.97 26.89
C LYS A 8 10.53 0.35 26.11
N GLN A 9 11.68 1.00 25.90
CA GLN A 9 11.81 2.18 25.03
C GLN A 9 13.09 2.21 24.18
N GLN A 10 13.76 1.10 23.94
CA GLN A 10 15.04 1.08 23.22
C GLN A 10 15.11 -0.08 22.24
N ILE A 11 15.74 0.18 21.10
CA ILE A 11 16.06 -0.83 20.09
C ILE A 11 17.56 -1.11 20.17
N PHE A 12 17.91 -2.36 20.37
CA PHE A 12 19.29 -2.84 20.38
C PHE A 12 19.52 -3.78 19.21
N GLY A 13 20.67 -3.69 18.55
CA GLY A 13 21.09 -4.63 17.52
C GLY A 13 22.31 -5.43 17.96
N ALA A 14 22.53 -6.59 17.34
CA ALA A 14 23.85 -7.21 17.35
C ALA A 14 24.87 -6.20 16.77
N GLU A 15 25.88 -5.84 17.56
CA GLU A 15 26.98 -4.89 17.30
C GLU A 15 26.82 -3.94 16.08
N LYS A 16 26.59 -2.64 16.31
CA LYS A 16 26.59 -1.55 15.31
C LYS A 16 26.16 -2.02 13.91
N ILE A 17 24.85 -2.11 13.70
CA ILE A 17 24.25 -2.61 12.46
C ILE A 17 24.75 -1.77 11.27
N ALA A 18 25.66 -2.36 10.50
CA ALA A 18 26.09 -1.88 9.20
C ALA A 18 25.42 -2.78 8.16
N ILE A 19 24.64 -2.18 7.28
CA ILE A 19 23.92 -2.90 6.23
C ILE A 19 24.56 -2.56 4.90
N ALA A 20 25.01 -3.59 4.18
CA ALA A 20 25.42 -3.44 2.79
C ALA A 20 24.19 -3.43 1.88
N ALA A 21 24.04 -2.39 1.08
CA ALA A 21 23.01 -2.32 0.05
C ALA A 21 23.45 -3.16 -1.16
N ASP A 22 22.81 -4.32 -1.37
CA ASP A 22 22.99 -5.18 -2.55
C ASP A 22 21.67 -5.21 -3.35
N SER A 23 21.74 -4.89 -4.65
CA SER A 23 20.62 -4.95 -5.59
C SER A 23 19.94 -6.31 -5.71
N ASN A 24 20.61 -7.39 -5.32
CA ASN A 24 20.11 -8.75 -5.53
C ASN A 24 19.37 -9.33 -4.31
N LYS A 25 19.41 -8.66 -3.15
CA LYS A 25 18.83 -9.18 -1.91
C LYS A 25 18.09 -8.12 -1.13
N THR A 26 16.84 -8.44 -0.77
CA THR A 26 16.07 -7.65 0.18
C THR A 26 16.68 -7.79 1.57
N VAL A 27 16.94 -6.65 2.21
CA VAL A 27 17.42 -6.61 3.60
C VAL A 27 16.23 -6.82 4.52
N GLU A 28 16.28 -7.87 5.32
CA GLU A 28 15.26 -8.16 6.33
C GLU A 28 15.80 -7.82 7.73
N LEU A 29 14.99 -7.08 8.50
CA LEU A 29 15.18 -6.87 9.94
C LEU A 29 14.23 -7.79 10.70
N ARG A 30 14.73 -8.47 11.73
CA ARG A 30 13.94 -9.29 12.66
C ARG A 30 13.89 -8.63 14.02
N PHE A 31 12.73 -8.63 14.66
CA PHE A 31 12.47 -7.95 15.91
C PHE A 31 12.12 -8.95 17.01
N TYR A 32 12.80 -8.86 18.14
CA TYR A 32 12.54 -9.61 19.36
C TYR A 32 11.93 -8.66 20.38
N PHE A 33 10.62 -8.79 20.56
CA PHE A 33 9.83 -7.94 21.45
C PHE A 33 9.86 -8.46 22.89
N ASP A 34 10.13 -7.56 23.84
CA ASP A 34 9.96 -7.86 25.26
C ASP A 34 8.47 -8.05 25.63
N VAL A 35 8.21 -8.44 26.88
CA VAL A 35 6.86 -8.74 27.38
C VAL A 35 5.92 -7.53 27.30
N ASN A 36 6.43 -6.31 27.47
CA ASN A 36 5.63 -5.08 27.46
C ASN A 36 5.11 -4.75 26.05
N TRP A 37 5.75 -5.26 25.01
CA TRP A 37 5.33 -5.06 23.62
C TRP A 37 4.31 -6.10 23.16
N ARG A 38 4.14 -7.22 23.90
CA ARG A 38 3.21 -8.29 23.53
C ARG A 38 1.74 -7.89 23.62
N ILE A 39 1.43 -6.83 24.36
CA ILE A 39 0.05 -6.32 24.52
C ILE A 39 -0.50 -5.66 23.26
N PHE A 40 0.36 -5.22 22.34
CA PHE A 40 -0.06 -4.54 21.11
C PHE A 40 -0.33 -5.53 19.99
N ASP A 41 -1.53 -5.54 19.43
CA ASP A 41 -1.85 -6.36 18.26
C ASP A 41 -1.17 -5.83 16.99
N ALA A 42 -1.13 -4.51 16.83
CA ALA A 42 -0.48 -3.83 15.72
C ALA A 42 0.87 -3.23 16.15
N LYS A 43 1.91 -3.53 15.37
CA LYS A 43 3.26 -2.93 15.51
C LYS A 43 3.74 -2.46 14.15
N ALA A 44 4.47 -1.36 14.11
CA ALA A 44 5.03 -0.82 12.89
C ALA A 44 6.49 -0.40 13.08
N ALA A 45 7.32 -0.65 12.07
CA ALA A 45 8.66 -0.13 11.94
C ALA A 45 8.60 1.20 11.16
N ILE A 46 9.24 2.22 11.71
CA ILE A 46 9.33 3.55 11.14
C ILE A 46 10.78 3.77 10.71
N PHE A 47 10.97 3.98 9.41
CA PHE A 47 12.25 4.33 8.81
C PHE A 47 12.22 5.81 8.43
N ARG A 48 13.24 6.55 8.85
CA ARG A 48 13.42 7.95 8.48
C ARG A 48 14.74 8.13 7.76
N THR A 49 14.67 8.62 6.53
CA THR A 49 15.88 8.92 5.73
C THR A 49 16.53 10.23 6.19
N ALA A 50 17.77 10.46 5.76
CA ALA A 50 18.48 11.73 5.99
C ALA A 50 17.73 12.95 5.42
N GLU A 51 16.82 12.75 4.45
CA GLU A 51 15.98 13.80 3.86
C GLU A 51 14.66 14.03 4.63
N ASN A 52 14.50 13.44 5.82
CA ASN A 52 13.25 13.47 6.59
C ASN A 52 12.04 12.84 5.87
N LYS A 53 12.26 11.90 4.96
CA LYS A 53 11.18 11.07 4.41
C LYS A 53 10.92 9.90 5.35
N TYR A 54 9.65 9.60 5.58
CA TYR A 54 9.21 8.55 6.49
C TYR A 54 8.61 7.39 5.71
N TYR A 55 9.02 6.17 6.05
CA TYR A 55 8.45 4.94 5.54
C TYR A 55 7.98 4.12 6.74
N ILE A 56 6.71 3.73 6.75
CA ILE A 56 6.11 3.02 7.87
C ILE A 56 5.63 1.67 7.35
N ILE A 57 6.12 0.59 7.95
CA ILE A 57 5.76 -0.78 7.56
C ILE A 57 5.25 -1.54 8.77
N GLU A 58 4.12 -2.22 8.60
CA GLU A 58 3.54 -3.11 9.60
C GLU A 58 4.42 -4.35 9.86
N ILE A 59 4.65 -4.68 11.12
CA ILE A 59 5.46 -5.84 11.56
C ILE A 59 4.54 -7.03 11.80
N ARG A 60 4.25 -7.81 10.74
CA ARG A 60 3.31 -8.95 10.83
C ARG A 60 3.94 -10.23 11.40
N SER A 61 5.18 -10.54 11.01
CA SER A 61 5.85 -11.82 11.36
C SER A 61 7.09 -11.62 12.23
N SER A 62 7.12 -10.55 13.03
CA SER A 62 8.33 -10.11 13.74
C SER A 62 9.51 -9.81 12.80
N SER A 63 9.24 -9.56 11.51
CA SER A 63 10.24 -9.13 10.56
C SER A 63 9.67 -8.11 9.58
N VAL A 64 10.54 -7.27 9.04
CA VAL A 64 10.23 -6.27 8.02
C VAL A 64 11.35 -6.23 7.00
N THR A 65 10.98 -6.15 5.73
CA THR A 65 11.89 -5.81 4.65
C THR A 65 12.15 -4.30 4.66
N VAL A 66 13.43 -3.90 4.72
CA VAL A 66 13.82 -2.49 4.66
C VAL A 66 13.46 -1.93 3.27
N PRO A 67 12.77 -0.77 3.19
CA PRO A 67 12.43 -0.15 1.91
C PRO A 67 13.69 0.13 1.07
N TRP A 68 13.60 -0.08 -0.24
CA TRP A 68 14.71 0.16 -1.15
C TRP A 68 15.12 1.63 -1.20
N GLU A 69 14.16 2.53 -1.07
CA GLU A 69 14.33 3.98 -1.00
C GLU A 69 15.11 4.42 0.24
N VAL A 70 15.15 3.59 1.29
CA VAL A 70 15.95 3.84 2.50
C VAL A 70 17.38 3.36 2.30
N LEU A 71 17.58 2.29 1.52
CA LEU A 71 18.89 1.69 1.26
C LEU A 71 19.68 2.37 0.13
N THR A 72 19.00 2.99 -0.83
CA THR A 72 19.64 3.63 -2.00
C THR A 72 20.22 5.01 -1.72
N VAL A 73 19.78 5.63 -0.63
CA VAL A 73 20.40 6.85 -0.16
C VAL A 73 21.70 6.42 0.51
N ASP A 74 22.85 6.78 -0.04
CA ASP A 74 24.19 6.50 0.51
C ASP A 74 24.45 7.29 1.80
N ARG A 75 23.55 7.12 2.78
CA ARG A 75 23.50 7.79 4.08
C ARG A 75 22.81 6.91 5.09
N ASP A 76 23.19 7.09 6.35
CA ASP A 76 22.54 6.47 7.50
C ASP A 76 21.05 6.86 7.58
N PHE A 77 20.24 5.95 8.13
CA PHE A 77 18.82 6.19 8.40
C PHE A 77 18.48 5.94 9.88
N GLU A 78 17.41 6.58 10.36
CA GLU A 78 16.88 6.33 11.69
C GLU A 78 15.78 5.27 11.63
N LEU A 79 15.83 4.31 12.57
CA LEU A 79 14.82 3.29 12.77
C LEU A 79 14.17 3.47 14.14
N SER A 80 12.85 3.41 14.19
CA SER A 80 12.05 3.33 15.42
C SER A 80 10.93 2.30 15.23
N VAL A 81 10.36 1.84 16.34
CA VAL A 81 9.24 0.90 16.35
C VAL A 81 8.13 1.48 17.21
N ILE A 82 6.89 1.36 16.75
CA ILE A 82 5.70 1.77 17.49
C ILE A 82 4.74 0.59 17.62
N GLY A 83 4.18 0.41 18.81
CA GLY A 83 3.05 -0.48 19.10
C GLY A 83 1.84 0.37 19.43
N TYR A 84 0.68 -0.01 18.91
CA TYR A 84 -0.56 0.74 19.10
C TYR A 84 -1.76 -0.21 19.27
N ASP A 85 -2.63 0.07 20.24
CA ASP A 85 -3.84 -0.72 20.54
C ASP A 85 -5.13 0.11 20.61
N GLU A 86 -5.23 1.18 19.80
CA GLU A 86 -6.33 2.18 19.82
C GLU A 86 -6.38 3.06 21.08
N SER A 87 -5.91 2.58 22.23
CA SER A 87 -5.97 3.27 23.52
C SER A 87 -4.60 3.71 24.04
N MET A 88 -3.57 2.96 23.70
CA MET A 88 -2.21 3.13 24.19
C MET A 88 -1.21 3.02 23.04
N ALA A 89 -0.20 3.88 23.09
CA ALA A 89 0.92 3.86 22.16
C ALA A 89 2.21 3.64 22.95
N LEU A 90 3.03 2.69 22.49
CA LEU A 90 4.40 2.52 22.98
C LEU A 90 5.37 2.73 21.83
N THR A 91 6.25 3.69 21.98
CA THR A 91 7.30 4.00 21.01
C THR A 91 8.66 3.60 21.56
N ALA A 92 9.43 2.90 20.74
CA ALA A 92 10.81 2.63 21.00
C ALA A 92 11.67 3.82 20.58
N GLY A 93 12.76 4.04 21.30
CA GLY A 93 13.78 5.00 20.96
C GLY A 93 14.34 4.74 19.56
N LYS A 94 14.89 5.79 18.97
CA LYS A 94 15.48 5.72 17.64
C LYS A 94 16.88 5.13 17.68
N VAL A 95 17.21 4.31 16.68
CA VAL A 95 18.57 3.84 16.43
C VAL A 95 19.00 4.31 15.05
N THR A 96 20.24 4.80 14.94
CA THR A 96 20.86 5.11 13.65
C THR A 96 21.44 3.82 13.07
N VAL A 97 20.94 3.42 11.91
CA VAL A 97 21.43 2.27 11.16
C VAL A 97 22.40 2.77 10.10
N LYS A 98 23.60 2.21 10.09
CA LYS A 98 24.62 2.61 9.12
C LYS A 98 24.42 1.88 7.81
N VAL A 99 24.37 2.64 6.72
CA VAL A 99 24.38 2.07 5.38
C VAL A 99 25.82 2.14 4.89
N VAL A 100 26.38 0.99 4.53
CA VAL A 100 27.71 0.92 3.93
C VAL A 100 27.55 0.64 2.45
N SER A 101 28.26 1.40 1.62
CA SER A 101 28.33 1.13 0.19
C SER A 101 28.87 -0.27 -0.03
N SER A 102 28.27 -0.97 -0.99
CA SER A 102 28.75 -2.28 -1.38
C SER A 102 30.18 -2.16 -1.90
N LEU A 103 31.10 -3.05 -1.50
CA LEU A 103 32.46 -3.15 -2.05
C LEU A 103 32.46 -3.65 -3.51
N LEU A 104 31.31 -3.62 -4.19
CA LEU A 104 31.21 -3.97 -5.59
C LEU A 104 31.98 -2.93 -6.43
N PRO A 105 32.69 -3.38 -7.47
CA PRO A 105 33.33 -2.50 -8.43
C PRO A 105 32.37 -1.44 -9.00
N GLU A 106 32.82 -0.21 -9.25
CA GLU A 106 31.99 0.92 -9.72
C GLU A 106 31.24 0.64 -11.04
N ASP A 107 31.72 -0.32 -11.84
CA ASP A 107 31.12 -0.78 -13.09
C ASP A 107 29.93 -1.74 -12.88
N CYS A 108 29.73 -2.25 -11.66
CA CYS A 108 28.54 -3.01 -11.29
C CYS A 108 27.37 -2.07 -10.94
N LYS A 109 26.52 -1.76 -11.93
CA LYS A 109 25.24 -1.09 -11.69
C LYS A 109 24.32 -1.97 -10.85
N THR A 110 24.03 -1.56 -9.63
CA THR A 110 22.99 -2.16 -8.80
C THR A 110 21.62 -1.82 -9.39
N PHE A 111 20.96 -2.80 -10.01
CA PHE A 111 19.59 -2.65 -10.50
C PHE A 111 18.61 -2.71 -9.31
N SER A 112 17.50 -1.98 -9.36
CA SER A 112 16.42 -2.14 -8.37
C SER A 112 16.01 -3.62 -8.33
N PRO A 113 15.98 -4.28 -7.15
CA PRO A 113 15.44 -5.63 -7.04
C PRO A 113 13.95 -5.56 -7.40
N THR A 114 13.64 -5.85 -8.67
CA THR A 114 12.33 -6.17 -9.29
C THR A 114 11.09 -5.46 -8.72
N GLU A 115 10.36 -4.71 -9.57
CA GLU A 115 9.03 -4.09 -9.36
C GLU A 115 8.44 -4.32 -7.96
N THR A 116 8.53 -3.31 -7.10
CA THR A 116 8.32 -3.48 -5.66
C THR A 116 6.91 -4.02 -5.39
N LEU A 117 6.73 -4.77 -4.29
CA LEU A 117 5.38 -5.17 -3.84
C LEU A 117 4.43 -3.96 -3.75
N PHE A 118 4.95 -2.77 -3.48
CA PHE A 118 4.21 -1.50 -3.50
C PHE A 118 3.84 -1.05 -4.91
N ASP A 119 4.74 -1.16 -5.89
CA ASP A 119 4.41 -0.89 -7.29
C ASP A 119 3.32 -1.85 -7.78
N ARG A 120 3.44 -3.14 -7.44
CA ARG A 120 2.41 -4.15 -7.75
C ARG A 120 1.07 -3.87 -7.07
N ILE A 121 1.04 -3.61 -5.76
CA ILE A 121 -0.19 -3.28 -5.01
C ILE A 121 -0.80 -1.97 -5.55
N ARG A 122 0.04 -0.99 -5.91
CA ARG A 122 -0.42 0.25 -6.53
C ARG A 122 -1.04 -0.01 -7.89
N GLN A 123 -0.43 -0.86 -8.73
CA GLN A 123 -0.98 -1.26 -10.02
C GLN A 123 -2.27 -2.05 -9.87
N ASP A 124 -2.30 -3.05 -8.99
CA ASP A 124 -3.49 -3.85 -8.68
C ASP A 124 -4.63 -2.95 -8.19
N SER A 125 -4.35 -1.98 -7.31
CA SER A 125 -5.35 -1.02 -6.82
C SER A 125 -5.88 -0.08 -7.92
N VAL A 126 -5.03 0.29 -8.88
CA VAL A 126 -5.40 1.15 -10.01
C VAL A 126 -6.23 0.36 -11.02
N ASP A 127 -5.84 -0.88 -11.33
CA ASP A 127 -6.56 -1.76 -12.24
C ASP A 127 -7.91 -2.20 -11.66
N GLU A 128 -7.99 -2.46 -10.35
CA GLU A 128 -9.26 -2.69 -9.66
C GLU A 128 -10.19 -1.47 -9.72
N ALA A 129 -9.65 -0.26 -9.53
CA ALA A 129 -10.42 0.97 -9.66
C ALA A 129 -10.91 1.16 -11.11
N TYR A 130 -10.05 0.96 -12.12
CA TYR A 130 -10.44 1.04 -13.52
C TYR A 130 -11.49 -0.02 -13.90
N LYS A 131 -11.38 -1.23 -13.37
CA LYS A 131 -12.38 -2.28 -13.57
C LYS A 131 -13.72 -1.88 -12.96
N LYS A 132 -13.72 -1.38 -11.72
CA LYS A 132 -14.94 -0.91 -11.05
C LYS A 132 -15.62 0.22 -11.85
N TYR A 133 -14.86 1.22 -12.29
CA TYR A 133 -15.41 2.31 -13.12
C TYR A 133 -15.95 1.80 -14.46
N ARG A 134 -15.27 0.83 -15.08
CA ARG A 134 -15.75 0.22 -16.33
C ARG A 134 -17.08 -0.50 -16.11
N ASP A 135 -17.19 -1.31 -15.07
CA ASP A 135 -18.40 -2.06 -14.73
C ASP A 135 -19.56 -1.11 -14.42
N GLU A 136 -19.28 0.00 -13.73
CA GLU A 136 -20.27 1.03 -13.39
C GLU A 136 -20.76 1.79 -14.64
N ILE A 137 -19.85 2.14 -15.56
CA ILE A 137 -20.19 2.72 -16.88
C ILE A 137 -21.06 1.74 -17.68
N GLU A 138 -20.74 0.45 -17.67
CA GLU A 138 -21.52 -0.56 -18.40
C GLU A 138 -22.91 -0.75 -17.80
N SER A 139 -23.03 -0.76 -16.48
CA SER A 139 -24.31 -0.79 -15.78
C SER A 139 -25.17 0.44 -16.10
N LEU A 140 -24.57 1.63 -16.14
CA LEU A 140 -25.24 2.86 -16.52
C LEU A 140 -25.76 2.80 -17.95
N LYS A 141 -24.95 2.31 -18.90
CA LYS A 141 -25.38 2.13 -20.29
C LYS A 141 -26.60 1.22 -20.40
N ARG A 142 -26.57 0.05 -19.75
CA ARG A 142 -27.71 -0.88 -19.76
C ARG A 142 -28.98 -0.24 -19.20
N SER A 143 -28.86 0.50 -18.09
CA SER A 143 -30.00 1.20 -17.49
C SER A 143 -30.60 2.27 -18.43
N TYR A 144 -29.76 3.02 -19.13
CA TYR A 144 -30.23 3.97 -20.13
C TYR A 144 -30.91 3.29 -21.33
N ASP A 145 -30.36 2.18 -21.82
CA ASP A 145 -30.95 1.42 -22.93
C ASP A 145 -32.33 0.88 -22.55
N GLU A 146 -32.48 0.31 -21.36
CA GLU A 146 -33.78 -0.14 -20.83
C GLU A 146 -34.79 1.01 -20.73
N LYS A 147 -34.34 2.17 -20.25
CA LYS A 147 -35.20 3.35 -20.11
C LYS A 147 -35.64 3.91 -21.46
N ILE A 148 -34.76 3.91 -22.46
CA ILE A 148 -35.07 4.31 -23.83
C ILE A 148 -36.12 3.37 -24.43
N LEU A 149 -35.94 2.05 -24.27
CA LEU A 149 -36.92 1.06 -24.72
C LEU A 149 -38.28 1.27 -24.05
N SER A 150 -38.31 1.45 -22.73
CA SER A 150 -39.54 1.70 -21.99
C SER A 150 -40.26 2.97 -22.44
N LEU A 151 -39.53 4.07 -22.66
CA LEU A 151 -40.11 5.30 -23.17
C LEU A 151 -40.64 5.14 -24.60
N GLY A 152 -39.93 4.40 -25.45
CA GLY A 152 -40.39 4.06 -26.80
C GLY A 152 -41.71 3.29 -26.80
N LEU A 153 -41.87 2.34 -25.88
CA LEU A 153 -43.14 1.60 -25.70
C LEU A 153 -44.27 2.52 -25.25
N GLN A 154 -44.03 3.38 -24.25
CA GLN A 154 -45.03 4.34 -23.77
C GLN A 154 -45.47 5.33 -24.86
N ILE A 155 -44.54 5.80 -25.69
CA ILE A 155 -44.85 6.69 -26.82
C ILE A 155 -45.72 5.96 -27.85
N ASN A 156 -45.41 4.69 -28.15
CA ASN A 156 -46.22 3.91 -29.09
C ASN A 156 -47.64 3.67 -28.57
N GLU A 157 -47.80 3.33 -27.29
CA GLU A 157 -49.12 3.19 -26.66
C GLU A 157 -49.91 4.50 -26.67
N ALA A 158 -49.26 5.63 -26.34
CA ALA A 158 -49.89 6.94 -26.38
C ALA A 158 -50.34 7.32 -27.81
N ASN A 159 -49.54 7.02 -28.83
CA ASN A 159 -49.87 7.28 -30.22
C ASN A 159 -51.06 6.43 -30.70
N GLU A 160 -51.10 5.14 -30.36
CA GLU A 160 -52.24 4.27 -30.73
C GLU A 160 -53.52 4.70 -30.00
N ASN A 161 -53.44 5.07 -28.73
CA ASN A 161 -54.57 5.62 -28.00
C ASN A 161 -55.09 6.91 -28.65
N THR A 162 -54.19 7.80 -29.08
CA THR A 162 -54.57 9.05 -29.76
C THR A 162 -55.28 8.78 -31.09
N LYS A 163 -54.76 7.85 -31.92
CA LYS A 163 -55.42 7.43 -33.17
C LYS A 163 -56.81 6.83 -32.92
N ASN A 164 -56.97 6.02 -31.88
CA ASN A 164 -58.25 5.42 -31.53
C ASN A 164 -59.28 6.46 -31.10
N VAL A 165 -58.86 7.47 -30.33
CA VAL A 165 -59.71 8.62 -29.96
C VAL A 165 -60.10 9.46 -31.18
N GLU A 166 -59.19 9.67 -32.13
CA GLU A 166 -59.50 10.38 -33.38
C GLU A 166 -60.48 9.61 -34.27
N ARG A 167 -60.35 8.28 -34.37
CA ARG A 167 -61.33 7.44 -35.08
C ARG A 167 -62.71 7.51 -34.45
N ALA A 168 -62.81 7.40 -33.12
CA ALA A 168 -64.07 7.45 -32.39
C ALA A 168 -64.78 8.82 -32.45
N LYS A 169 -64.08 9.90 -32.83
CA LYS A 169 -64.69 11.22 -33.08
C LYS A 169 -65.27 11.38 -34.49
N ASN A 170 -64.88 10.51 -35.42
CA ASN A 170 -65.28 10.57 -36.83
C ASN A 170 -66.33 9.50 -37.20
N GLU A 171 -66.80 8.72 -36.22
CA GLU A 171 -67.97 7.84 -36.28
C GLU A 171 -69.18 8.51 -35.59
#